data_AF-A0A834HHC2-F1
#
_entry.id   AF-A0A834HHC2-F1
#
_cell.length_a   1.000
_cell.length_b   1.000
_cell.length_c   1.000
_cell.angle_alpha   90.00
_cell.angle_beta   90.00
_cell.angle_gamma   90.00
#
_symmetry.space_group_name_H-M   'P 1'
#
loop_
_entity.id
_entity.type
_entity.pdbx_description
1 polymer ?
#
loop_
_entity_poly.entity_id
_entity_poly.type
_entity_poly.pdbx_seq_one_letter_code
_entity_poly.pdbx_strand_id
1 'polypeptide(L)'
;MAKNPMAIPQAILELQHPSMRESALRCLSDFLIWKREEDRENYDWTALLLFNSCSTMAVLLQEVLAFSQLSADGTPTVRASKRVVNVLTLFQCIASSKQTRYKFVKSFIPNFVVPLIRFEIPLENYEDVRAVALSVIGILCQAREPEVIQWALDSNMVEICQISMEIGSELSKVVRLFFKETKGVILDVRNLQLSSLEALVILPQKSSSINDNPIGMHILEAILQDDSGMSYICSPTCDQLLKNLIRTWEHLVACLAADQDFSPRLLFHILRCYILLCTNARGFSTVRENLPDSLTDSSFVDLTEEFPLIASLLQQLLLSLGKVDNCSLSFKPDDLQLY
;
A
#
# COMPACT_ATOMS: atom_id res chain seq x y z
N MET A 1 -23.19 -17.55 -8.11
CA MET A 1 -24.33 -16.93 -8.82
C MET A 1 -23.86 -15.57 -9.33
N ALA A 2 -23.64 -15.45 -10.65
CA ALA A 2 -23.27 -14.18 -11.27
C ALA A 2 -24.41 -13.17 -11.05
N LYS A 3 -24.17 -12.11 -10.27
CA LYS A 3 -25.17 -11.05 -10.07
C LYS A 3 -25.19 -10.17 -11.34
N ASN A 4 -26.36 -10.16 -11.97
CA ASN A 4 -26.70 -9.48 -13.21
C ASN A 4 -26.26 -8.00 -13.18
N PRO A 5 -25.62 -7.44 -14.24
CA PRO A 5 -25.20 -6.03 -14.31
C PRO A 5 -26.33 -5.01 -14.06
N MET A 6 -27.60 -5.39 -14.30
CA MET A 6 -28.78 -4.59 -13.92
C MET A 6 -28.92 -4.38 -12.39
N ALA A 7 -28.22 -5.14 -11.57
CA ALA A 7 -28.27 -5.05 -10.11
C ALA A 7 -27.42 -3.91 -9.53
N ILE A 8 -26.45 -3.36 -10.26
CA ILE A 8 -25.52 -2.34 -9.73
C ILE A 8 -26.20 -0.99 -9.51
N PRO A 9 -26.92 -0.41 -10.50
CA PRO A 9 -27.66 0.83 -10.26
C PRO A 9 -28.68 0.68 -9.13
N GLN A 10 -29.36 -0.46 -9.06
CA GLN A 10 -30.33 -0.75 -7.99
C GLN A 10 -29.65 -0.82 -6.62
N ALA A 11 -28.52 -1.52 -6.49
CA ALA A 11 -27.76 -1.58 -5.25
C ALA A 11 -27.25 -0.19 -4.82
N ILE A 12 -26.89 0.69 -5.76
CA ILE A 12 -26.52 2.08 -5.45
C ILE A 12 -27.71 2.86 -4.88
N LEU A 13 -28.92 2.68 -5.43
CA LEU A 13 -30.13 3.28 -4.87
C LEU A 13 -30.43 2.73 -3.46
N GLU A 14 -30.21 1.43 -3.25
CA GLU A 14 -30.41 0.79 -1.94
C GLU A 14 -29.47 1.32 -0.84
N LEU A 15 -28.32 1.90 -1.18
CA LEU A 15 -27.44 2.58 -0.21
C LEU A 15 -28.15 3.73 0.52
N GLN A 16 -29.09 4.40 -0.16
CA GLN A 16 -29.84 5.53 0.40
C GLN A 16 -30.78 5.07 1.53
N HIS A 17 -31.18 3.80 1.55
CA HIS A 17 -32.10 3.26 2.53
C HIS A 17 -31.34 2.62 3.71
N PRO A 18 -31.43 3.16 4.95
CA PRO A 18 -30.64 2.66 6.09
C PRO A 18 -30.82 1.16 6.39
N SER A 19 -32.01 0.60 6.14
CA SER A 19 -32.31 -0.82 6.35
C SER A 19 -31.66 -1.75 5.32
N MET A 20 -31.38 -1.26 4.11
CA MET A 20 -30.81 -2.04 3.00
C MET A 20 -29.32 -1.74 2.76
N ARG A 21 -28.82 -0.66 3.35
CA ARG A 21 -27.47 -0.16 3.10
C ARG A 21 -26.38 -1.19 3.34
N GLU A 22 -26.45 -1.97 4.41
CA GLU A 22 -25.43 -2.98 4.71
C GLU A 22 -25.39 -4.10 3.65
N SER A 23 -26.55 -4.58 3.20
CA SER A 23 -26.64 -5.58 2.13
C SER A 23 -26.18 -5.01 0.79
N ALA A 24 -26.51 -3.75 0.49
CA ALA A 24 -26.08 -3.06 -0.72
C ALA A 24 -24.55 -2.88 -0.75
N LEU A 25 -23.95 -2.41 0.35
CA LEU A 25 -22.49 -2.29 0.49
C LEU A 25 -21.78 -3.62 0.25
N ARG A 26 -22.26 -4.69 0.89
CA ARG A 26 -21.70 -6.05 0.69
C ARG A 26 -21.83 -6.49 -0.76
N CYS A 27 -23.00 -6.29 -1.37
CA CYS A 27 -23.25 -6.68 -2.76
C CYS A 27 -22.35 -5.94 -3.75
N LEU A 28 -22.19 -4.63 -3.58
CA LEU A 28 -21.33 -3.80 -4.43
C LEU A 28 -19.86 -4.18 -4.24
N SER A 29 -19.41 -4.36 -2.99
CA SER A 29 -18.06 -4.79 -2.65
C SER A 29 -17.71 -6.14 -3.29
N ASP A 30 -18.56 -7.16 -3.11
CA ASP A 30 -18.36 -8.50 -3.69
C ASP A 30 -18.27 -8.43 -5.23
N PHE A 31 -19.12 -7.63 -5.87
CA PHE A 31 -19.10 -7.42 -7.31
C PHE A 31 -17.79 -6.77 -7.77
N LEU A 32 -17.35 -5.72 -7.08
CA LEU A 32 -16.14 -4.99 -7.42
C LEU A 32 -14.89 -5.87 -7.28
N ILE A 33 -14.79 -6.66 -6.22
CA ILE A 33 -13.67 -7.59 -6.01
C ILE A 33 -13.56 -8.56 -7.19
N TRP A 34 -14.69 -9.11 -7.65
CA TRP A 34 -14.69 -10.05 -8.76
C TRP A 34 -14.41 -9.38 -10.12
N LYS A 35 -15.02 -8.21 -10.38
CA LYS A 35 -14.91 -7.53 -11.68
C LYS A 35 -13.56 -6.88 -11.95
N ARG A 36 -12.80 -6.59 -10.92
CA ARG A 36 -11.54 -5.87 -11.00
C ARG A 36 -10.51 -6.49 -11.95
N GLU A 37 -10.46 -7.81 -11.99
CA GLU A 37 -9.52 -8.57 -12.83
C GLU A 37 -10.18 -9.10 -14.11
N GLU A 38 -11.47 -9.38 -14.06
CA GLU A 38 -12.19 -9.99 -15.19
C GLU A 38 -12.65 -8.97 -16.24
N ASP A 39 -13.00 -7.76 -15.82
CA ASP A 39 -13.74 -6.81 -16.66
C ASP A 39 -13.54 -5.36 -16.15
N ARG A 40 -12.39 -4.80 -16.56
CA ARG A 40 -11.94 -3.46 -16.21
C ARG A 40 -12.92 -2.37 -16.63
N GLU A 41 -13.62 -2.54 -17.76
CA GLU A 41 -14.57 -1.55 -18.27
C GLU A 41 -15.77 -1.40 -17.33
N ASN A 42 -16.39 -2.52 -16.92
CA ASN A 42 -17.49 -2.47 -15.95
C ASN A 42 -17.04 -1.99 -14.57
N TYR A 43 -15.80 -2.28 -14.18
CA TYR A 43 -15.22 -1.76 -12.95
C TYR A 43 -15.11 -0.23 -12.98
N ASP A 44 -14.56 0.35 -14.06
CA ASP A 44 -14.45 1.80 -14.24
C ASP A 44 -15.82 2.49 -14.40
N TRP A 45 -16.78 1.84 -15.08
CA TRP A 45 -18.15 2.33 -15.17
C TRP A 45 -18.83 2.37 -13.80
N THR A 46 -18.59 1.36 -12.96
CA THR A 46 -19.12 1.34 -11.59
C THR A 46 -18.55 2.47 -10.74
N ALA A 47 -17.27 2.80 -10.89
CA ALA A 47 -16.65 3.97 -10.25
C ALA A 47 -17.38 5.28 -10.59
N LEU A 48 -17.69 5.47 -11.88
CA LEU A 48 -18.45 6.63 -12.37
C LEU A 48 -19.86 6.68 -11.78
N LEU A 49 -20.57 5.55 -11.76
CA LEU A 49 -21.91 5.47 -11.17
C LEU A 49 -21.88 5.79 -9.67
N LEU A 50 -20.94 5.20 -8.92
CA LEU A 50 -20.81 5.45 -7.48
C LEU A 50 -20.55 6.93 -7.18
N PHE A 51 -19.61 7.54 -7.91
CA PHE A 51 -19.19 8.91 -7.62
C PHE A 51 -20.24 9.95 -8.03
N ASN A 52 -20.93 9.76 -9.16
CA ASN A 52 -21.87 10.76 -9.69
C ASN A 52 -23.33 10.53 -9.26
N SER A 53 -23.66 9.38 -8.67
CA SER A 53 -25.02 9.14 -8.15
C SER A 53 -25.31 10.05 -6.95
N CYS A 54 -26.53 10.58 -6.92
CA CYS A 54 -26.96 11.53 -5.89
C CYS A 54 -26.75 10.96 -4.49
N SER A 55 -26.10 11.75 -3.63
CA SER A 55 -25.86 11.44 -2.21
C SER A 55 -25.03 10.20 -1.91
N THR A 56 -24.59 9.42 -2.90
CA THR A 56 -23.80 8.19 -2.67
C THR A 56 -22.51 8.48 -1.91
N MET A 57 -21.71 9.48 -2.34
CA MET A 57 -20.48 9.84 -1.62
C MET A 57 -20.73 10.31 -0.19
N ALA A 58 -21.83 11.03 0.06
CA ALA A 58 -22.21 11.46 1.40
C ALA A 58 -22.59 10.28 2.30
N VAL A 59 -23.33 9.29 1.77
CA VAL A 59 -23.67 8.06 2.49
C VAL A 59 -22.42 7.24 2.81
N LEU A 60 -21.51 7.06 1.84
CA LEU A 60 -20.26 6.34 2.08
C LEU A 60 -19.41 7.03 3.15
N LEU A 61 -19.32 8.37 3.11
CA LEU A 61 -18.62 9.14 4.13
C LEU A 61 -19.25 9.00 5.53
N GLN A 62 -20.60 8.99 5.62
CA GLN A 62 -21.29 8.75 6.89
C GLN A 62 -20.91 7.40 7.51
N GLU A 63 -20.73 6.35 6.71
CA GLU A 63 -20.33 5.04 7.20
C GLU A 63 -18.89 5.03 7.74
N VAL A 64 -17.97 5.76 7.10
CA VAL A 64 -16.60 5.96 7.60
C VAL A 64 -16.59 6.73 8.92
N LEU A 65 -17.38 7.80 9.02
CA LEU A 65 -17.49 8.61 10.24
C LEU A 65 -18.09 7.81 11.40
N ALA A 66 -19.14 7.01 11.13
CA ALA A 66 -19.75 6.14 12.13
C ALA A 66 -18.75 5.11 12.68
N PHE A 67 -17.94 4.51 11.80
CA PHE A 67 -16.88 3.60 12.23
C PHE A 67 -15.76 4.31 13.01
N SER A 68 -15.40 5.53 12.62
CA SER A 68 -14.39 6.33 13.31
C SER A 68 -14.81 6.69 14.73
N GLN A 69 -16.10 6.97 14.95
CA GLN A 69 -16.66 7.19 16.28
C GLN A 69 -16.56 5.94 17.16
N LEU A 70 -16.99 4.78 16.64
CA LEU A 70 -16.87 3.50 17.36
C LEU A 70 -15.41 3.16 17.72
N SER A 71 -14.49 3.50 16.82
CA SER A 71 -13.04 3.34 17.01
C SER A 71 -12.53 4.25 18.13
N ALA A 72 -12.95 5.52 18.14
CA ALA A 72 -12.59 6.47 19.19
C ALA A 72 -13.16 6.08 20.57
N ASP A 73 -14.36 5.48 20.59
CA ASP A 73 -14.99 4.97 21.82
C ASP A 73 -14.39 3.63 22.30
N GLY A 74 -13.44 3.05 21.55
CA GLY A 74 -12.79 1.77 21.89
C GLY A 74 -13.72 0.55 21.78
N THR A 75 -14.83 0.66 21.04
CA THR A 75 -15.84 -0.40 20.90
C THR A 75 -16.09 -0.85 19.44
N PRO A 76 -15.08 -0.92 18.55
CA PRO A 76 -15.34 -1.39 17.19
C PRO A 76 -15.69 -2.88 17.19
N THR A 77 -16.74 -3.23 16.45
CA THR A 77 -17.20 -4.62 16.31
C THR A 77 -16.73 -5.23 14.99
N VAL A 78 -16.59 -6.56 14.93
CA VAL A 78 -16.26 -7.27 13.68
C VAL A 78 -17.22 -6.92 12.54
N ARG A 79 -18.51 -6.76 12.84
CA ARG A 79 -19.53 -6.36 11.87
C ARG A 79 -19.28 -4.94 11.36
N ALA A 80 -18.91 -4.01 12.25
CA ALA A 80 -18.58 -2.64 11.87
C ALA A 80 -17.30 -2.59 11.01
N SER A 81 -16.25 -3.35 11.36
CA SER A 81 -15.02 -3.47 10.56
C SER A 81 -15.31 -3.97 9.15
N LYS A 82 -16.07 -5.07 8.99
CA LYS A 82 -16.46 -5.58 7.66
C LYS A 82 -17.28 -4.58 6.86
N ARG A 83 -18.13 -3.82 7.54
CA ARG A 83 -18.99 -2.82 6.91
C ARG A 83 -18.17 -1.63 6.38
N VAL A 84 -17.23 -1.10 7.16
CA VAL A 84 -16.33 -0.04 6.68
C VAL A 84 -15.37 -0.55 5.61
N VAL A 85 -14.89 -1.80 5.69
CA VAL A 85 -14.08 -2.42 4.62
C VAL A 85 -14.82 -2.42 3.29
N ASN A 86 -16.11 -2.79 3.27
CA ASN A 86 -16.91 -2.71 2.04
C ASN A 86 -16.96 -1.28 1.47
N VAL A 87 -17.08 -0.26 2.33
CA VAL A 87 -17.04 1.15 1.91
C VAL A 87 -15.67 1.50 1.32
N LEU A 88 -14.59 1.08 1.97
CA LEU A 88 -13.23 1.31 1.48
C LEU A 88 -12.99 0.60 0.14
N THR A 89 -13.56 -0.59 -0.10
CA THR A 89 -13.52 -1.26 -1.41
C THR A 89 -14.21 -0.44 -2.51
N LEU A 90 -15.33 0.22 -2.19
CA LEU A 90 -15.97 1.14 -3.13
C LEU A 90 -15.08 2.37 -3.39
N PHE A 91 -14.39 2.89 -2.38
CA PHE A 91 -13.40 3.96 -2.54
C PHE A 91 -12.18 3.52 -3.36
N GLN A 92 -11.70 2.28 -3.25
CA GLN A 92 -10.63 1.75 -4.11
C GLN A 92 -11.02 1.83 -5.60
N CYS A 93 -12.26 1.45 -5.92
CA CYS A 93 -12.80 1.52 -7.29
C CYS A 93 -12.88 2.96 -7.82
N ILE A 94 -13.36 3.90 -6.99
CA ILE A 94 -13.40 5.33 -7.31
C ILE A 94 -11.98 5.90 -7.50
N ALA A 95 -11.06 5.53 -6.62
CA ALA A 95 -9.66 5.95 -6.68
C ALA A 95 -8.94 5.42 -7.92
N SER A 96 -9.24 4.20 -8.38
CA SER A 96 -8.56 3.61 -9.54
C SER A 96 -9.00 4.20 -10.88
N SER A 97 -10.23 4.71 -10.98
CA SER A 97 -10.77 5.23 -12.24
C SER A 97 -10.25 6.63 -12.53
N LYS A 98 -9.58 6.81 -13.67
CA LYS A 98 -9.01 8.09 -14.13
C LYS A 98 -10.05 9.23 -14.15
N GLN A 99 -11.32 8.91 -14.40
CA GLN A 99 -12.38 9.93 -14.52
C GLN A 99 -12.89 10.45 -13.16
N THR A 100 -12.65 9.70 -12.08
CA THR A 100 -13.13 10.00 -10.73
C THR A 100 -12.01 10.28 -9.74
N ARG A 101 -10.80 9.75 -9.96
CA ARG A 101 -9.63 9.89 -9.07
C ARG A 101 -9.37 11.33 -8.64
N TYR A 102 -9.16 12.22 -9.59
CA TYR A 102 -8.92 13.65 -9.31
C TYR A 102 -10.10 14.29 -8.56
N LYS A 103 -11.35 13.98 -8.94
CA LYS A 103 -12.55 14.51 -8.27
C LYS A 103 -12.66 14.01 -6.83
N PHE A 104 -12.29 12.76 -6.58
CA PHE A 104 -12.26 12.16 -5.26
C PHE A 104 -11.23 12.85 -4.37
N VAL A 105 -10.01 13.10 -4.85
CA VAL A 105 -9.00 13.88 -4.12
C VAL A 105 -9.47 15.32 -3.88
N LYS A 106 -9.97 16.00 -4.91
CA LYS A 106 -10.47 17.38 -4.82
C LYS A 106 -11.65 17.55 -3.86
N SER A 107 -12.40 16.49 -3.60
CA SER A 107 -13.51 16.49 -2.64
C SER A 107 -13.06 16.38 -1.17
N PHE A 108 -11.77 16.19 -0.91
CA PHE A 108 -11.18 15.93 0.41
C PHE A 108 -11.74 14.70 1.15
N ILE A 109 -12.52 13.84 0.48
CA ILE A 109 -13.02 12.58 1.06
C ILE A 109 -11.87 11.65 1.50
N PRO A 110 -10.75 11.51 0.78
CA PRO A 110 -9.60 10.74 1.24
C PRO A 110 -9.07 11.13 2.63
N ASN A 111 -9.23 12.39 3.05
CA ASN A 111 -8.78 12.86 4.37
C ASN A 111 -9.51 12.16 5.53
N PHE A 112 -10.70 11.61 5.29
CA PHE A 112 -11.45 10.84 6.28
C PHE A 112 -11.02 9.37 6.34
N VAL A 113 -10.28 8.89 5.35
CA VAL A 113 -9.68 7.54 5.34
C VAL A 113 -8.38 7.53 6.13
N VAL A 114 -7.61 8.63 6.11
CA VAL A 114 -6.32 8.77 6.79
C VAL A 114 -6.37 8.42 8.30
N PRO A 115 -7.33 8.89 9.10
CA PRO A 115 -7.45 8.50 10.51
C PRO A 115 -7.59 7.00 10.74
N LEU A 116 -8.24 6.27 9.82
CA LEU A 116 -8.39 4.81 9.93
C LEU A 116 -7.04 4.08 9.90
N ILE A 117 -6.03 4.69 9.29
CA ILE A 117 -4.67 4.14 9.25
C ILE A 117 -3.96 4.36 10.60
N ARG A 118 -4.19 5.53 11.23
CA ARG A 118 -3.49 5.99 12.43
C ARG A 118 -3.98 5.37 13.75
N PHE A 119 -5.21 4.88 13.81
CA PHE A 119 -5.71 4.32 15.08
C PHE A 119 -4.95 3.05 15.48
N GLU A 120 -4.42 3.07 16.70
CA GLU A 120 -3.87 1.91 17.40
C GLU A 120 -4.98 1.26 18.22
N ILE A 121 -5.67 0.28 17.62
CA ILE A 121 -6.62 -0.55 18.36
C ILE A 121 -6.08 -1.98 18.36
N PRO A 122 -5.83 -2.60 19.54
CA PRO A 122 -5.32 -3.96 19.66
C PRO A 122 -6.43 -4.99 19.41
N LEU A 123 -7.10 -4.91 18.24
CA LEU A 123 -8.08 -5.88 17.78
C LEU A 123 -7.60 -6.47 16.46
N GLU A 124 -7.49 -7.80 16.41
CA GLU A 124 -7.11 -8.58 15.22
C GLU A 124 -7.95 -8.21 13.97
N ASN A 125 -9.21 -7.80 14.16
CA ASN A 125 -10.12 -7.40 13.08
C ASN A 125 -9.96 -5.93 12.62
N TYR A 126 -9.08 -5.14 13.25
CA TYR A 126 -8.81 -3.76 12.87
C TYR A 126 -7.72 -3.67 11.79
N GLU A 127 -6.82 -4.65 11.73
CA GLU A 127 -5.72 -4.69 10.75
C GLU A 127 -6.25 -4.75 9.31
N ASP A 128 -7.31 -5.52 9.06
CA ASP A 128 -8.00 -5.55 7.75
C ASP A 128 -8.48 -4.15 7.34
N VAL A 129 -8.97 -3.34 8.28
CA VAL A 129 -9.44 -1.97 8.01
C VAL A 129 -8.25 -1.09 7.63
N ARG A 130 -7.15 -1.17 8.38
CA ARG A 130 -5.92 -0.41 8.12
C ARG A 130 -5.33 -0.75 6.76
N ALA A 131 -5.23 -2.04 6.44
CA ALA A 131 -4.73 -2.55 5.16
C ALA A 131 -5.53 -2.01 3.97
N VAL A 132 -6.86 -2.11 4.04
CA VAL A 132 -7.74 -1.65 2.96
C VAL A 132 -7.73 -0.11 2.90
N ALA A 133 -7.66 0.60 4.02
CA ALA A 133 -7.53 2.06 4.04
C ALA A 133 -6.21 2.52 3.38
N LEU A 134 -5.08 1.90 3.71
CA LEU A 134 -3.79 2.15 3.08
C LEU A 134 -3.85 1.88 1.57
N SER A 135 -4.49 0.80 1.15
CA SER A 135 -4.60 0.46 -0.27
C SER A 135 -5.41 1.48 -1.09
N VAL A 136 -6.43 2.14 -0.50
CA VAL A 136 -7.12 3.27 -1.16
C VAL A 136 -6.10 4.37 -1.48
N ILE A 137 -5.23 4.70 -0.53
CA ILE A 137 -4.19 5.72 -0.72
C ILE A 137 -3.12 5.25 -1.71
N GLY A 138 -2.74 3.96 -1.66
CA GLY A 138 -1.84 3.33 -2.61
C GLY A 138 -2.33 3.46 -4.04
N ILE A 139 -3.60 3.12 -4.30
CA ILE A 139 -4.23 3.23 -5.63
C ILE A 139 -4.29 4.69 -6.12
N LEU A 140 -4.51 5.64 -5.21
CA LEU A 140 -4.45 7.07 -5.54
C LEU A 140 -3.05 7.45 -6.03
N CYS A 141 -2.03 7.17 -5.24
CA CYS A 141 -0.65 7.55 -5.54
C CYS A 141 -0.06 6.78 -6.73
N GLN A 142 -0.55 5.58 -7.02
CA GLN A 142 -0.10 4.74 -8.13
C GLN A 142 -0.18 5.44 -9.49
N ALA A 143 -1.16 6.32 -9.69
CA ALA A 143 -1.30 7.06 -10.95
C ALA A 143 -0.25 8.17 -11.14
N ARG A 144 0.48 8.54 -10.08
CA ARG A 144 1.54 9.56 -10.09
C ARG A 144 1.05 10.88 -10.70
N GLU A 145 -0.22 11.20 -10.48
CA GLU A 145 -0.81 12.49 -10.87
C GLU A 145 -0.30 13.55 -9.89
N PRO A 146 0.33 14.66 -10.35
CA PRO A 146 0.96 15.65 -9.47
C PRO A 146 0.03 16.20 -8.38
N GLU A 147 -1.24 16.41 -8.69
CA GLU A 147 -2.23 16.89 -7.72
C GLU A 147 -2.53 15.87 -6.62
N VAL A 148 -2.43 14.58 -6.93
CA VAL A 148 -2.61 13.49 -5.96
C VAL A 148 -1.37 13.37 -5.08
N ILE A 149 -0.17 13.49 -5.65
CA ILE A 149 1.07 13.50 -4.88
C ILE A 149 1.11 14.71 -3.94
N GLN A 150 0.78 15.91 -4.44
CA GLN A 150 0.70 17.11 -3.60
C GLN A 150 -0.30 16.92 -2.45
N TRP A 151 -1.48 16.36 -2.73
CA TRP A 151 -2.44 16.02 -1.68
C TRP A 151 -1.88 15.03 -0.65
N ALA A 152 -1.12 14.02 -1.09
CA ALA A 152 -0.51 13.03 -0.19
C ALA A 152 0.54 13.68 0.72
N LEU A 153 1.32 14.63 0.20
CA LEU A 153 2.25 15.45 0.99
C LEU A 153 1.50 16.31 2.02
N ASP A 154 0.48 17.05 1.58
CA ASP A 154 -0.34 17.92 2.44
C ASP A 154 -1.08 17.13 3.53
N SER A 155 -1.35 15.85 3.29
CA SER A 155 -2.02 14.93 4.23
C SER A 155 -1.05 14.15 5.13
N ASN A 156 0.24 14.49 5.12
CA ASN A 156 1.31 13.83 5.87
C ASN A 156 1.43 12.31 5.60
N MET A 157 1.17 11.87 4.37
CA MET A 157 1.19 10.44 4.06
C MET A 157 2.57 9.81 4.23
N VAL A 158 3.66 10.57 4.04
CA VAL A 158 5.03 10.09 4.24
C VAL A 158 5.25 9.64 5.69
N GLU A 159 4.86 10.48 6.66
CA GLU A 159 4.98 10.18 8.09
C GLU A 159 4.06 9.03 8.50
N ILE A 160 2.83 9.01 7.97
CA ILE A 160 1.87 7.91 8.22
C ILE A 160 2.43 6.57 7.72
N CYS A 161 3.01 6.54 6.51
CA CYS A 161 3.60 5.32 5.97
C CYS A 161 4.82 4.89 6.79
N GLN A 162 5.67 5.83 7.23
CA GLN A 162 6.81 5.53 8.10
C GLN A 162 6.36 4.85 9.41
N ILE A 163 5.41 5.47 10.13
CA ILE A 163 4.89 4.92 11.40
C ILE A 163 4.21 3.57 11.17
N SER A 164 3.41 3.44 10.10
CA SER A 164 2.72 2.18 9.78
C SER A 164 3.70 1.03 9.55
N MET A 165 4.85 1.28 8.91
CA MET A 165 5.88 0.28 8.68
C MET A 165 6.61 -0.11 9.96
N GLU A 166 6.88 0.86 10.83
CA GLU A 166 7.51 0.63 12.14
C GLU A 166 6.63 -0.27 13.01
N ILE A 167 5.35 0.06 13.16
CA ILE A 167 4.37 -0.76 13.91
C ILE A 167 4.22 -2.15 13.27
N GLY A 168 4.09 -2.23 11.95
CA GLY A 168 3.97 -3.50 11.23
C GLY A 168 5.17 -4.42 11.45
N SER A 169 6.39 -3.86 11.50
CA SER A 169 7.62 -4.61 11.77
C SER A 169 7.66 -5.19 13.19
N GLU A 170 7.17 -4.46 14.19
CA GLU A 170 7.15 -4.92 15.59
C GLU A 170 6.08 -5.99 15.84
N LEU A 171 4.87 -5.80 15.32
CA LEU A 171 3.80 -6.80 15.42
C LEU A 171 4.20 -8.11 14.72
N SER A 172 4.87 -8.01 13.57
CA SER A 172 5.38 -9.18 12.84
C SER A 172 6.37 -10.00 13.68
N LYS A 173 7.23 -9.37 14.48
CA LYS A 173 8.15 -10.08 15.40
C LYS A 173 7.43 -10.75 16.55
N VAL A 174 6.50 -10.03 17.20
CA VAL A 174 5.77 -10.52 18.38
C VAL A 174 4.91 -11.73 18.01
N VAL A 175 4.11 -11.60 16.94
CA VAL A 175 3.27 -12.70 16.44
C VAL A 175 4.12 -13.92 16.08
N ARG A 176 5.28 -13.73 15.44
CA ARG A 176 6.19 -14.84 15.10
C ARG A 176 6.84 -15.51 16.32
N LEU A 177 7.16 -14.77 17.39
CA LEU A 177 7.62 -15.37 18.66
C LEU A 177 6.54 -16.28 19.25
N PHE A 178 5.28 -15.84 19.23
CA PHE A 178 4.15 -16.66 19.67
C PHE A 178 3.96 -17.91 18.78
N PHE A 179 4.03 -17.78 17.45
CA PHE A 179 3.90 -18.92 16.53
C PHE A 179 5.09 -19.90 16.57
N LYS A 180 6.31 -19.46 16.89
CA LYS A 180 7.45 -20.37 17.13
C LYS A 180 7.25 -21.22 18.38
N GLU A 181 6.54 -20.72 19.40
CA GLU A 181 6.22 -21.46 20.62
C GLU A 181 5.03 -22.43 20.42
N THR A 182 4.07 -22.09 19.58
CA THR A 182 2.96 -22.97 19.20
C THR A 182 3.21 -23.63 17.85
N LYS A 183 3.79 -24.84 17.82
CA LYS A 183 3.92 -25.67 16.60
C LYS A 183 2.60 -25.73 15.80
N GLY A 184 2.47 -25.00 14.70
CA GLY A 184 1.26 -25.09 13.88
C GLY A 184 1.20 -24.22 12.62
N VAL A 185 1.33 -24.88 11.47
CA VAL A 185 0.76 -24.57 10.13
C VAL A 185 1.29 -23.30 9.42
N ILE A 186 2.30 -23.50 8.55
CA ILE A 186 2.69 -22.54 7.49
C ILE A 186 1.91 -22.92 6.21
N LEU A 187 1.20 -21.96 5.62
CA LEU A 187 0.57 -22.09 4.30
C LEU A 187 1.59 -21.72 3.22
N ASP A 188 1.72 -22.60 2.23
CA ASP A 188 2.64 -22.51 1.10
C ASP A 188 2.22 -21.38 0.12
N VAL A 189 3.06 -20.35 -0.03
CA VAL A 189 2.83 -19.16 -0.90
C VAL A 189 3.58 -19.28 -2.24
N ARG A 190 4.09 -20.46 -2.61
CA ARG A 190 5.04 -20.63 -3.73
C ARG A 190 4.51 -20.47 -5.16
N ASN A 191 3.24 -20.09 -5.40
CA ASN A 191 2.68 -20.13 -6.76
C ASN A 191 1.87 -18.88 -7.17
N LEU A 192 2.48 -17.69 -7.13
CA LEU A 192 1.97 -16.53 -7.88
C LEU A 192 2.99 -16.12 -8.95
N GLN A 193 2.70 -16.48 -10.21
CA GLN A 193 3.49 -16.07 -11.36
C GLN A 193 3.51 -14.54 -11.50
N LEU A 194 4.72 -13.98 -11.51
CA LEU A 194 5.05 -12.55 -11.63
C LEU A 194 4.85 -12.05 -13.07
N SER A 195 3.62 -11.83 -13.52
CA SER A 195 3.39 -11.25 -14.85
C SER A 195 2.63 -9.93 -14.89
N SER A 196 2.22 -9.34 -13.76
CA SER A 196 1.70 -7.96 -13.74
C SER A 196 1.81 -7.34 -12.35
N LEU A 197 2.65 -6.31 -12.20
CA LEU A 197 2.75 -5.46 -11.00
C LEU A 197 1.39 -4.84 -10.59
N GLU A 198 0.39 -4.84 -11.47
CA GLU A 198 -0.99 -4.39 -11.21
C GLU A 198 -1.81 -5.30 -10.27
N ALA A 199 -1.47 -6.59 -10.15
CA ALA A 199 -2.25 -7.57 -9.37
C ALA A 199 -2.01 -7.49 -7.86
N LEU A 200 -1.10 -6.61 -7.44
CA LEU A 200 -0.35 -6.79 -6.20
C LEU A 200 -0.76 -5.81 -5.10
N VAL A 201 -1.32 -4.66 -5.48
CA VAL A 201 -1.77 -3.63 -4.53
C VAL A 201 -3.15 -3.95 -3.92
N ILE A 202 -3.90 -4.98 -4.38
CA ILE A 202 -5.36 -5.05 -4.15
C ILE A 202 -5.94 -6.45 -3.85
N LEU A 203 -5.24 -7.28 -3.08
CA LEU A 203 -5.94 -8.34 -2.34
C LEU A 203 -5.49 -8.27 -0.88
N PRO A 204 -6.40 -8.10 0.10
CA PRO A 204 -6.10 -8.55 1.45
C PRO A 204 -5.97 -10.07 1.36
N GLN A 205 -4.74 -10.53 1.19
CA GLN A 205 -4.44 -11.96 1.14
C GLN A 205 -4.89 -12.57 2.46
N LYS A 206 -5.62 -13.67 2.34
CA LYS A 206 -6.28 -14.38 3.42
C LYS A 206 -5.23 -15.17 4.23
N SER A 207 -4.36 -14.46 4.95
CA SER A 207 -3.43 -15.00 5.94
C SER A 207 -2.80 -13.86 6.75
N SER A 208 -3.17 -13.78 8.03
CA SER A 208 -2.37 -13.29 9.17
C SER A 208 -1.50 -12.03 8.98
N SER A 209 -2.02 -10.89 9.45
CA SER A 209 -1.38 -9.87 10.30
C SER A 209 0.01 -9.25 9.98
N ILE A 210 0.61 -9.44 8.79
CA ILE A 210 2.05 -9.11 8.59
C ILE A 210 2.36 -8.27 7.33
N ASN A 211 1.37 -7.95 6.49
CA ASN A 211 1.62 -7.55 5.08
C ASN A 211 1.26 -6.11 4.68
N ASP A 212 1.16 -5.16 5.62
CA ASP A 212 0.88 -3.74 5.28
C ASP A 212 2.13 -2.97 4.80
N ASN A 213 3.33 -3.45 5.15
CA ASN A 213 4.60 -2.80 4.84
C ASN A 213 4.80 -2.55 3.33
N PRO A 214 4.48 -3.49 2.40
CA PRO A 214 4.59 -3.25 0.97
C PRO A 214 3.69 -2.13 0.45
N ILE A 215 2.51 -1.90 1.03
CA ILE A 215 1.59 -0.84 0.59
C ILE A 215 2.13 0.53 1.00
N GLY A 216 2.58 0.67 2.25
CA GLY A 216 3.25 1.89 2.73
C GLY A 216 4.50 2.21 1.92
N MET A 217 5.31 1.19 1.61
CA MET A 217 6.47 1.32 0.73
C MET A 217 6.10 1.74 -0.68
N HIS A 218 5.01 1.21 -1.25
CA HIS A 218 4.55 1.59 -2.58
C HIS A 218 4.09 3.05 -2.66
N ILE A 219 3.40 3.54 -1.62
CA ILE A 219 3.03 4.96 -1.50
C ILE A 219 4.28 5.83 -1.45
N LEU A 220 5.26 5.48 -0.62
CA LEU A 220 6.53 6.21 -0.50
C LEU A 220 7.30 6.22 -1.82
N GLU A 221 7.35 5.09 -2.52
CA GLU A 221 7.97 4.99 -3.83
C GLU A 221 7.27 5.93 -4.83
N ALA A 222 5.93 5.94 -4.88
CA ALA A 222 5.18 6.83 -5.75
C ALA A 222 5.45 8.32 -5.46
N ILE A 223 5.57 8.69 -4.17
CA ILE A 223 5.93 10.05 -3.76
C ILE A 223 7.37 10.40 -4.18
N LEU A 224 8.33 9.48 -3.98
CA LEU A 224 9.73 9.69 -4.32
C LEU A 224 10.00 9.77 -5.83
N GLN A 225 9.11 9.21 -6.66
CA GLN A 225 9.21 9.33 -8.10
C GLN A 225 8.75 10.69 -8.65
N ASP A 226 8.02 11.46 -7.84
CA ASP A 226 7.59 12.81 -8.20
C ASP A 226 8.59 13.85 -7.69
N ASP A 227 8.87 14.86 -8.51
CA ASP A 227 9.86 15.90 -8.19
C ASP A 227 9.51 16.69 -6.93
N SER A 228 8.22 16.95 -6.68
CA SER A 228 7.76 17.65 -5.48
C SER A 228 7.92 16.78 -4.24
N GLY A 229 7.63 15.48 -4.35
CA GLY A 229 7.80 14.51 -3.27
C GLY A 229 9.26 14.27 -2.91
N MET A 230 10.13 14.09 -3.90
CA MET A 230 11.58 14.00 -3.71
C MET A 230 12.14 15.26 -3.04
N SER A 231 11.76 16.43 -3.52
CA SER A 231 12.18 17.72 -2.97
C SER A 231 11.72 17.92 -1.53
N TYR A 232 10.47 17.52 -1.22
CA TYR A 232 9.93 17.56 0.13
C TYR A 232 10.71 16.64 1.08
N ILE A 233 10.86 15.35 0.74
CA ILE A 233 11.52 14.36 1.60
C ILE A 233 12.99 14.72 1.84
N CYS A 234 13.70 15.21 0.81
CA CYS A 234 15.10 15.61 0.91
C CYS A 234 15.30 17.06 1.41
N SER A 235 14.23 17.77 1.80
CA SER A 235 14.32 19.13 2.33
C SER A 235 15.01 19.16 3.71
N PRO A 236 15.77 20.23 4.04
CA PRO A 236 16.26 20.49 5.40
C PRO A 236 15.20 20.46 6.50
N THR A 237 13.96 20.82 6.18
CA THR A 237 12.85 20.78 7.12
C THR A 237 12.43 19.35 7.49
N CYS A 238 12.69 18.39 6.62
CA CYS A 238 12.28 16.99 6.75
C CYS A 238 13.44 16.07 7.16
N ASP A 239 14.54 16.61 7.70
CA ASP A 239 15.75 15.84 8.07
C ASP A 239 15.44 14.65 8.98
N GLN A 240 14.64 14.89 10.02
CA GLN A 240 14.26 13.84 10.97
C GLN A 240 13.39 12.78 10.33
N LEU A 241 12.47 13.18 9.44
CA LEU A 241 11.60 12.26 8.71
C LEU A 241 12.41 11.35 7.78
N LEU A 242 13.36 11.92 7.02
CA LEU A 242 14.25 11.15 6.17
C LEU A 242 15.10 10.16 6.99
N LYS A 243 15.68 10.60 8.12
CA LYS A 243 16.42 9.70 9.02
C LYS A 243 15.56 8.57 9.58
N ASN A 244 14.32 8.87 9.95
CA ASN A 244 13.38 7.85 10.44
C ASN A 244 13.01 6.83 9.35
N LEU A 245 12.79 7.29 8.11
CA LEU A 245 12.56 6.40 6.96
C LEU A 245 13.72 5.44 6.75
N ILE A 246 14.94 5.97 6.69
CA ILE A 246 16.16 5.18 6.47
C ILE A 246 16.35 4.15 7.60
N ARG A 247 16.19 4.56 8.86
CA ARG A 247 16.28 3.64 10.02
C ARG A 247 15.20 2.54 9.96
N THR A 248 13.98 2.90 9.56
CA THR A 248 12.89 1.93 9.40
C THR A 248 13.22 0.91 8.31
N TRP A 249 13.75 1.36 7.17
CA TRP A 249 14.12 0.48 6.07
C TRP A 249 15.33 -0.40 6.41
N GLU A 250 16.33 0.13 7.09
CA GLU A 250 17.46 -0.65 7.63
C GLU A 250 16.95 -1.78 8.53
N HIS A 251 16.03 -1.44 9.43
CA HIS A 251 15.42 -2.43 10.31
C HIS A 251 14.66 -3.52 9.54
N LEU A 252 13.85 -3.13 8.54
CA LEU A 252 13.11 -4.07 7.69
C LEU A 252 14.04 -4.97 6.87
N VAL A 253 15.16 -4.43 6.35
CA VAL A 253 16.18 -5.21 5.64
C VAL A 253 16.83 -6.24 6.57
N ALA A 254 17.15 -5.86 7.81
CA ALA A 254 17.67 -6.81 8.80
C ALA A 254 16.68 -7.94 9.10
N CYS A 255 15.38 -7.62 9.20
CA CYS A 255 14.33 -8.63 9.34
C CYS A 255 14.23 -9.56 8.12
N LEU A 256 14.28 -9.01 6.90
CA LEU A 256 14.29 -9.78 5.65
C LEU A 256 15.52 -10.71 5.54
N ALA A 257 16.69 -10.27 5.99
CA ALA A 257 17.91 -11.06 5.98
C ALA A 257 17.87 -12.21 6.99
N ALA A 258 17.25 -11.99 8.15
CA ALA A 258 17.16 -12.98 9.22
C ALA A 258 16.06 -14.04 8.98
N ASP A 259 15.06 -13.73 8.16
CA ASP A 259 13.86 -14.55 8.03
C ASP A 259 13.29 -14.53 6.60
N GLN A 260 13.39 -15.68 5.92
CA GLN A 260 12.94 -15.88 4.53
C GLN A 260 11.40 -15.90 4.39
N ASP A 261 10.63 -15.90 5.49
CA ASP A 261 9.16 -15.83 5.43
C ASP A 261 8.64 -14.41 5.15
N PHE A 262 9.51 -13.38 5.11
CA PHE A 262 9.12 -12.05 4.67
C PHE A 262 8.96 -11.98 3.14
N SER A 263 7.99 -11.19 2.68
CA SER A 263 7.76 -11.04 1.23
C SER A 263 8.97 -10.40 0.52
N PRO A 264 9.54 -11.04 -0.52
CA PRO A 264 10.63 -10.46 -1.32
C PRO A 264 10.28 -9.11 -1.96
N ARG A 265 8.97 -8.85 -2.13
CA ARG A 265 8.43 -7.59 -2.65
C ARG A 265 8.74 -6.39 -1.77
N LEU A 266 8.88 -6.61 -0.46
CA LEU A 266 9.29 -5.56 0.47
C LEU A 266 10.72 -5.10 0.16
N LEU A 267 11.64 -6.04 -0.06
CA LEU A 267 13.02 -5.72 -0.44
C LEU A 267 13.08 -4.98 -1.78
N PHE A 268 12.29 -5.42 -2.76
CA PHE A 268 12.17 -4.74 -4.05
C PHE A 268 11.83 -3.25 -3.89
N HIS A 269 10.80 -2.91 -3.12
CA HIS A 269 10.40 -1.52 -2.91
C HIS A 269 11.43 -0.73 -2.09
N ILE A 270 12.08 -1.34 -1.10
CA ILE A 270 13.16 -0.70 -0.33
C ILE A 270 14.32 -0.32 -1.25
N LEU A 271 14.77 -1.25 -2.11
CA LEU A 271 15.85 -0.98 -3.07
C LEU A 271 15.47 0.13 -4.05
N ARG A 272 14.23 0.12 -4.57
CA ARG A 272 13.75 1.20 -5.46
C ARG A 272 13.74 2.55 -4.75
N CYS A 273 13.28 2.62 -3.50
CA CYS A 273 13.29 3.87 -2.73
C CYS A 273 14.73 4.37 -2.48
N TYR A 274 15.68 3.48 -2.16
CA TYR A 274 17.09 3.86 -2.05
C TYR A 274 17.66 4.42 -3.37
N ILE A 275 17.39 3.75 -4.50
CA ILE A 275 17.82 4.22 -5.82
C ILE A 275 17.23 5.59 -6.15
N LEU A 276 15.94 5.81 -5.87
CA LEU A 276 15.29 7.10 -6.09
C LEU A 276 15.94 8.19 -5.23
N LEU A 277 16.20 7.94 -3.94
CA LEU A 277 16.90 8.90 -3.08
C LEU A 277 18.30 9.24 -3.59
N CYS A 278 19.00 8.30 -4.21
CA CYS A 278 20.32 8.54 -4.81
C CYS A 278 20.29 9.54 -5.98
N THR A 279 19.12 9.86 -6.54
CA THR A 279 18.98 10.93 -7.56
C THR A 279 19.07 12.34 -6.96
N ASN A 280 18.95 12.48 -5.63
CA ASN A 280 19.08 13.74 -4.91
C ASN A 280 20.40 13.79 -4.11
N ALA A 281 21.11 14.91 -4.10
CA ALA A 281 22.41 15.02 -3.43
C ALA A 281 22.37 14.70 -1.92
N ARG A 282 21.31 15.12 -1.21
CA ARG A 282 21.14 14.83 0.21
C ARG A 282 20.66 13.39 0.42
N GLY A 283 19.71 12.93 -0.38
CA GLY A 283 19.25 11.54 -0.36
C GLY A 283 20.42 10.58 -0.56
N PHE A 284 21.22 10.80 -1.60
CA PHE A 284 22.44 10.06 -1.90
C PHE A 284 23.43 10.03 -0.72
N SER A 285 23.67 11.17 -0.07
CA SER A 285 24.58 11.24 1.07
C SER A 285 24.05 10.46 2.27
N THR A 286 22.74 10.58 2.54
CA THR A 286 22.06 9.86 3.63
C THR A 286 22.08 8.34 3.40
N VAL A 287 21.78 7.89 2.19
CA VAL A 287 21.81 6.47 1.82
C VAL A 287 23.23 5.91 1.91
N ARG A 288 24.24 6.65 1.46
CA ARG A 288 25.64 6.21 1.51
C ARG A 288 26.12 5.99 2.94
N GLU A 289 25.72 6.85 3.87
CA GLU A 289 26.12 6.79 5.28
C GLU A 289 25.38 5.72 6.09
N ASN A 290 24.19 5.30 5.64
CA ASN A 290 23.29 4.43 6.40
C ASN A 290 22.84 3.20 5.59
N LEU A 291 23.63 2.76 4.62
CA LEU A 291 23.29 1.56 3.84
C LEU A 291 23.43 0.31 4.73
N PRO A 292 22.40 -0.55 4.84
CA PRO A 292 22.48 -1.77 5.65
C PRO A 292 23.56 -2.74 5.15
N ASP A 293 24.36 -3.28 6.07
CA ASP A 293 25.45 -4.23 5.74
C ASP A 293 24.93 -5.49 5.04
N SER A 294 23.71 -5.93 5.39
CA SER A 294 23.03 -7.08 4.77
C SER A 294 22.78 -6.93 3.26
N LEU A 295 22.79 -5.70 2.72
CA LEU A 295 22.71 -5.46 1.28
C LEU A 295 24.06 -5.58 0.57
N THR A 296 25.15 -5.63 1.32
CA THR A 296 26.53 -5.71 0.79
C THR A 296 27.21 -7.03 1.07
N ASP A 297 26.67 -7.83 1.98
CA ASP A 297 27.16 -9.16 2.29
C ASP A 297 26.40 -10.25 1.49
N SER A 298 26.55 -11.51 1.91
CA SER A 298 25.92 -12.65 1.27
C SER A 298 24.50 -12.96 1.78
N SER A 299 23.86 -12.07 2.55
CA SER A 299 22.57 -12.33 3.22
C SER A 299 21.42 -12.59 2.24
N PHE A 300 21.46 -12.00 1.05
CA PHE A 300 20.38 -12.12 0.05
C PHE A 300 20.73 -12.98 -1.16
N VAL A 301 21.84 -13.75 -1.14
CA VAL A 301 22.29 -14.54 -2.30
C VAL A 301 21.19 -15.46 -2.84
N ASP A 302 20.62 -16.31 -1.98
CA ASP A 302 19.55 -17.24 -2.37
C ASP A 302 18.33 -16.51 -2.97
N LEU A 303 17.94 -15.39 -2.35
CA LEU A 303 16.79 -14.58 -2.79
C LEU A 303 17.08 -13.89 -4.13
N THR A 304 18.31 -13.43 -4.37
CA THR A 304 18.70 -12.81 -5.65
C THR A 304 18.81 -13.83 -6.78
N GLU A 305 19.14 -15.09 -6.48
CA GLU A 305 19.10 -16.18 -7.47
C GLU A 305 17.65 -16.51 -7.87
N GLU A 306 16.72 -16.50 -6.91
CA GLU A 306 15.30 -16.76 -7.17
C GLU A 306 14.60 -15.58 -7.87
N PHE A 307 14.97 -14.33 -7.56
CA PHE A 307 14.34 -13.12 -8.07
C PHE A 307 15.33 -12.19 -8.80
N PRO A 308 15.57 -12.40 -10.12
CA PRO A 308 16.54 -11.64 -10.90
C PRO A 308 16.33 -10.12 -10.92
N LEU A 309 15.07 -9.67 -10.79
CA LEU A 309 14.75 -8.24 -10.70
C LEU A 309 15.23 -7.59 -9.40
N ILE A 310 15.26 -8.34 -8.30
CA ILE A 310 15.81 -7.85 -7.03
C ILE A 310 17.33 -7.79 -7.14
N ALA A 311 17.94 -8.79 -7.78
CA ALA A 311 19.37 -8.79 -8.05
C ALA A 311 19.81 -7.56 -8.87
N SER A 312 19.07 -7.23 -9.94
CA SER A 312 19.40 -6.07 -10.78
C SER A 312 19.27 -4.74 -10.04
N LEU A 313 18.22 -4.57 -9.22
CA LEU A 313 18.05 -3.39 -8.37
C LEU A 313 19.17 -3.27 -7.34
N LEU A 314 19.54 -4.37 -6.69
CA LEU A 314 20.62 -4.37 -5.71
C LEU A 314 21.94 -3.97 -6.38
N GLN A 315 22.25 -4.55 -7.53
CA GLN A 315 23.44 -4.21 -8.30
C GLN A 315 23.43 -2.72 -8.72
N GLN A 316 22.30 -2.21 -9.22
CA GLN A 316 22.15 -0.79 -9.59
C GLN A 316 22.41 0.13 -8.41
N LEU A 317 21.86 -0.18 -7.23
CA LEU A 317 22.08 0.60 -6.02
C LEU A 317 23.56 0.61 -5.62
N LEU A 318 24.20 -0.55 -5.60
CA LEU A 318 25.60 -0.67 -5.22
C LEU A 318 26.54 0.04 -6.22
N LEU A 319 26.25 -0.06 -7.52
CA LEU A 319 26.97 0.70 -8.55
C LEU A 319 26.81 2.21 -8.35
N SER A 320 25.58 2.67 -8.07
CA SER A 320 25.32 4.10 -7.81
C SER A 320 26.09 4.63 -6.61
N LEU A 321 26.35 3.78 -5.62
CA LEU A 321 27.13 4.10 -4.42
C LEU A 321 28.64 3.88 -4.57
N GLY A 322 29.11 3.39 -5.73
CA GLY A 322 30.52 3.08 -5.99
C GLY A 322 31.04 1.86 -5.21
N LYS A 323 30.16 0.92 -4.83
CA LYS A 323 30.49 -0.29 -4.07
C LYS A 323 30.80 -1.53 -4.95
N VAL A 324 30.66 -1.43 -6.29
CA VAL A 324 30.93 -2.52 -7.25
C VAL A 324 31.71 -1.98 -8.46
N ASP A 325 32.70 -2.73 -8.96
CA ASP A 325 33.46 -2.40 -10.17
C ASP A 325 32.64 -2.64 -11.45
N ASN A 326 32.79 -1.75 -12.45
CA ASN A 326 32.05 -1.73 -13.74
C ASN A 326 32.17 -2.99 -14.64
N CYS A 327 32.77 -4.09 -14.18
CA CYS A 327 33.17 -5.22 -15.01
C CYS A 327 32.05 -6.23 -15.33
N SER A 328 30.83 -6.05 -14.82
CA SER A 328 29.66 -6.92 -15.04
C SER A 328 28.53 -6.23 -15.81
N LEU A 329 28.87 -5.41 -16.81
CA LEU A 329 27.89 -4.71 -17.64
C LEU A 329 27.46 -5.55 -18.85
N SER A 330 26.23 -6.04 -18.84
CA SER A 330 25.50 -6.36 -20.07
C SER A 330 24.01 -6.04 -19.94
N PHE A 331 23.60 -4.80 -19.69
CA PHE A 331 22.18 -4.45 -19.84
C PHE A 331 21.93 -3.01 -20.29
N LYS A 332 20.88 -2.83 -21.11
CA LYS A 332 20.56 -1.60 -21.83
C LYS A 332 19.62 -0.69 -21.01
N PRO A 333 19.70 0.64 -21.17
CA PRO A 333 18.88 1.61 -20.42
C PRO A 333 17.37 1.52 -20.65
N ASP A 334 16.91 0.80 -21.68
CA ASP A 334 15.51 0.79 -22.13
C ASP A 334 14.60 -0.12 -21.28
N ASP A 335 15.16 -1.00 -20.44
CA ASP A 335 14.38 -1.95 -19.62
C ASP A 335 13.78 -1.34 -18.33
N LEU A 336 14.07 -0.06 -18.06
CA LEU A 336 13.53 0.71 -16.93
C LEU A 336 12.35 1.63 -17.32
N GLN A 337 11.99 1.71 -18.62
CA GLN A 337 10.91 2.59 -19.10
C GLN A 337 9.55 1.90 -19.28
N LEU A 338 9.48 0.60 -19.05
CA LEU A 338 8.23 -0.12 -18.84
C LEU A 338 8.20 -0.49 -17.35
N TYR A 339 7.04 -0.41 -16.70
CA TYR A 339 6.73 -0.71 -15.28
C TYR A 339 6.57 0.49 -14.33
#